data_AF-U5S151-F1
#
_entry.id   AF-U5S151-F1
#
_cell.length_a   1.000
_cell.length_b   1.000
_cell.length_c   1.000
_cell.angle_alpha   90.00
_cell.angle_beta   90.00
_cell.angle_gamma   90.00
#
_symmetry.space_group_name_H-M   'P 1'
#
loop_
_entity.id
_entity.type
_entity.pdbx_description
1 polymer ?
#
loop_
_entity_poly.entity_id
_entity_poly.type
_entity_poly.pdbx_seq_one_letter_code
_entity_poly.pdbx_strand_id
1 'polypeptide(L)'
;YEMEAFNKALDNKTKELWPDYAGPTTRDYSLKNAMYSVGLGCPHYLYNVEQFGVTLPHPAPRPEAIGMPNWAGTPEENFQMIQAAFSLIGLGPSIGITELDDKSRRFVWEYNNYGQHIIFDDNITETYRTANPPTIHIPSSHRYVIATHNMGADEILRRAPSTIGACTESISYARVAYAKSFVEQFIRGLGYNVVYGHSLQAAP
;
A
#
# COMPACT_ATOMS: atom_id res chain seq x y z
N TYR A 1 -7.37 -7.35 -24.71
CA TYR A 1 -6.20 -6.47 -24.62
C TYR A 1 -5.11 -7.07 -25.50
N GLU A 2 -4.75 -6.43 -26.61
CA GLU A 2 -3.73 -6.96 -27.53
C GLU A 2 -2.33 -6.48 -27.11
N MET A 3 -1.59 -7.35 -26.43
CA MET A 3 -0.26 -7.03 -25.89
C MET A 3 0.74 -6.60 -26.97
N GLU A 4 0.63 -7.16 -28.18
CA GLU A 4 1.53 -6.82 -29.28
C GLU A 4 1.29 -5.39 -29.78
N ALA A 5 0.03 -4.99 -29.93
CA ALA A 5 -0.34 -3.63 -30.30
C ALA A 5 0.12 -2.62 -29.24
N PHE A 6 -0.05 -2.95 -27.95
CA PHE A 6 0.44 -2.13 -26.84
C PHE A 6 1.97 -1.97 -26.88
N ASN A 7 2.71 -3.07 -27.01
CA ASN A 7 4.18 -3.03 -27.04
C ASN A 7 4.70 -2.22 -28.23
N LYS A 8 4.07 -2.34 -29.41
CA LYS A 8 4.42 -1.54 -30.58
C LYS A 8 4.14 -0.05 -30.35
N ALA A 9 3.01 0.30 -29.75
CA ALA A 9 2.71 1.68 -29.39
C ALA A 9 3.70 2.25 -28.37
N LEU A 10 4.08 1.45 -27.37
CA LEU A 10 5.07 1.81 -26.35
C LEU A 10 6.45 2.07 -26.97
N ASP A 11 6.92 1.19 -27.86
CA ASP A 11 8.20 1.35 -28.55
C ASP A 11 8.22 2.60 -29.44
N ASN A 12 7.17 2.81 -30.22
CA ASN A 12 7.00 4.02 -31.03
C ASN A 12 7.06 5.28 -30.16
N LYS A 13 6.34 5.31 -29.04
CA LYS A 13 6.34 6.46 -28.12
C LYS A 13 7.70 6.66 -27.45
N THR A 14 8.39 5.58 -27.12
CA THR A 14 9.74 5.66 -26.53
C THR A 14 10.72 6.30 -27.51
N LYS A 15 10.68 5.90 -28.79
CA LYS A 15 11.52 6.48 -29.85
C LYS A 15 11.17 7.94 -30.17
N GLU A 16 9.89 8.30 -30.08
CA GLU A 16 9.44 9.69 -30.23
C GLU A 16 10.03 10.58 -29.13
N LEU A 17 10.00 10.13 -27.88
CA LEU A 17 10.52 10.88 -26.72
C LEU A 17 12.05 10.86 -26.67
N TRP A 18 12.67 9.76 -27.12
CA TRP A 18 14.10 9.51 -27.03
C TRP A 18 14.61 9.01 -28.40
N PRO A 19 14.91 9.93 -29.36
CA PRO A 19 15.29 9.54 -30.72
C PRO A 19 16.54 8.64 -30.80
N ASP A 20 17.46 8.80 -29.85
CA ASP A 20 18.69 8.00 -29.75
C ASP A 20 18.48 6.65 -29.01
N TYR A 21 17.24 6.31 -28.65
CA TYR A 21 16.93 5.06 -27.97
C TYR A 21 17.09 3.86 -28.90
N ALA A 22 18.15 3.08 -28.68
CA ALA A 22 18.47 1.88 -29.44
C ALA A 22 17.71 0.62 -28.96
N GLY A 23 16.80 0.74 -27.98
CA GLY A 23 16.13 -0.39 -27.34
C GLY A 23 16.80 -0.84 -26.04
N PRO A 24 16.19 -1.83 -25.34
CA PRO A 24 16.72 -2.38 -24.09
C PRO A 24 17.96 -3.25 -24.34
N THR A 25 18.92 -3.16 -23.43
CA THR A 25 20.16 -3.95 -23.40
C THR A 25 20.06 -5.16 -22.47
N THR A 26 21.07 -6.03 -22.49
CA THR A 26 21.21 -7.12 -21.52
C THR A 26 21.19 -6.63 -20.07
N ARG A 27 21.75 -5.44 -19.79
CA ARG A 27 21.73 -4.83 -18.46
C ARG A 27 20.31 -4.48 -18.01
N ASP A 28 19.51 -3.93 -18.93
CA ASP A 28 18.12 -3.54 -18.67
C ASP A 28 17.25 -4.76 -18.37
N TYR A 29 17.40 -5.82 -19.18
CA TYR A 29 16.71 -7.08 -18.95
C TYR A 29 17.19 -7.79 -17.68
N SER A 30 18.49 -7.73 -17.36
CA SER A 30 19.01 -8.33 -16.13
C SER A 30 18.39 -7.68 -14.88
N LEU A 31 18.31 -6.35 -14.83
CA LEU A 31 17.67 -5.63 -13.73
C LEU A 31 16.18 -6.00 -13.62
N LYS A 32 15.44 -5.92 -14.73
CA LYS A 32 14.03 -6.30 -14.77
C LYS A 32 13.84 -7.73 -14.29
N ASN A 33 14.55 -8.70 -14.89
CA ASN A 33 14.40 -10.11 -14.56
C ASN A 33 14.75 -10.40 -13.09
N ALA A 34 15.77 -9.75 -12.53
CA ALA A 34 16.10 -9.88 -11.11
C ALA A 34 14.94 -9.41 -10.21
N MET A 35 14.28 -8.30 -10.56
CA MET A 35 13.12 -7.83 -9.80
C MET A 35 11.94 -8.80 -9.87
N TYR A 36 11.64 -9.32 -11.07
CA TYR A 36 10.57 -10.30 -11.23
C TYR A 36 10.89 -11.64 -10.53
N SER A 37 12.16 -12.09 -10.54
CA SER A 37 12.53 -13.38 -9.94
C SER A 37 12.36 -13.42 -8.43
N VAL A 38 12.41 -12.27 -7.76
CA VAL A 38 12.17 -12.17 -6.30
C VAL A 38 10.78 -11.60 -5.97
N GLY A 39 9.86 -11.53 -6.94
CA GLY A 39 8.48 -11.09 -6.72
C GLY A 39 8.27 -9.57 -6.62
N LEU A 40 9.29 -8.75 -6.84
CA LEU A 40 9.17 -7.28 -6.82
C LEU A 40 8.51 -6.72 -8.09
N GLY A 41 8.51 -7.47 -9.20
CA GLY A 41 7.86 -7.09 -10.47
C GLY A 41 6.38 -7.49 -10.55
N CYS A 42 5.88 -8.28 -9.61
CA CYS A 42 4.52 -8.81 -9.62
C CYS A 42 3.89 -8.62 -8.24
N PRO A 43 3.23 -7.47 -7.98
CA PRO A 43 2.65 -7.17 -6.68
C PRO A 43 1.58 -8.19 -6.25
N HIS A 44 1.11 -9.09 -7.13
CA HIS A 44 0.17 -10.20 -6.84
C HIS A 44 0.51 -10.99 -5.58
N TYR A 45 1.79 -11.22 -5.30
CA TYR A 45 2.25 -11.91 -4.09
C TYR A 45 1.98 -11.13 -2.79
N LEU A 46 1.70 -9.84 -2.90
CA LEU A 46 1.56 -8.92 -1.78
C LEU A 46 0.21 -8.19 -1.74
N TYR A 47 -0.74 -8.45 -2.67
CA TYR A 47 -2.06 -7.79 -2.60
C TYR A 47 -2.80 -8.17 -1.31
N ASN A 48 -2.74 -9.44 -0.91
CA ASN A 48 -3.53 -9.91 0.22
C ASN A 48 -2.83 -9.78 1.58
N VAL A 49 -1.60 -9.27 1.71
CA VAL A 49 -0.95 -9.13 3.04
C VAL A 49 -1.43 -7.90 3.84
N GLU A 50 -2.74 -7.69 3.88
CA GLU A 50 -3.39 -6.75 4.82
C GLU A 50 -3.96 -7.52 6.03
N GLN A 51 -4.20 -6.85 7.15
CA GLN A 51 -4.69 -7.40 8.42
C GLN A 51 -5.94 -8.28 8.28
N PHE A 52 -6.71 -8.08 7.20
CA PHE A 52 -7.97 -8.78 6.91
C PHE A 52 -7.99 -9.51 5.56
N GLY A 53 -6.86 -9.59 4.85
CA GLY A 53 -6.77 -10.20 3.52
C GLY A 53 -6.16 -11.60 3.58
N VAL A 54 -4.95 -11.70 4.13
CA VAL A 54 -4.24 -12.96 4.43
C VAL A 54 -4.09 -13.02 5.92
N THR A 55 -4.71 -14.03 6.51
CA THR A 55 -4.44 -14.39 7.90
C THR A 55 -2.96 -14.70 8.04
N LEU A 56 -2.22 -13.83 8.71
CA LEU A 56 -0.85 -14.11 9.06
C LEU A 56 -0.83 -15.33 9.99
N PRO A 57 0.05 -16.33 9.78
CA PRO A 57 0.13 -17.50 10.65
C PRO A 57 0.36 -17.15 12.12
N HIS A 58 1.07 -16.04 12.35
CA HIS A 58 1.42 -15.53 13.67
C HIS A 58 1.21 -14.00 13.70
N PRO A 59 -0.03 -13.51 13.90
CA PRO A 59 -0.28 -12.09 14.05
C PRO A 59 0.39 -11.57 15.33
N ALA A 60 0.69 -10.28 15.39
CA ALA A 60 1.15 -9.64 16.62
C ALA A 60 0.09 -9.87 17.72
N PRO A 61 0.51 -10.30 18.93
CA PRO A 61 -0.42 -10.47 20.04
C PRO A 61 -1.03 -9.11 20.38
N ARG A 62 -2.34 -9.10 20.66
CA ARG A 62 -2.96 -7.93 21.30
C ARG A 62 -2.42 -7.78 22.73
N PRO A 63 -2.39 -6.56 23.30
CA PRO A 63 -1.90 -6.33 24.66
C PRO A 63 -2.52 -7.27 25.69
N GLU A 64 -3.83 -7.51 25.64
CA GLU A 64 -4.54 -8.36 26.61
C GLU A 64 -4.05 -9.81 26.58
N ALA A 65 -3.65 -10.31 25.42
CA ALA A 65 -3.13 -11.68 25.25
C ALA A 65 -1.76 -11.89 25.90
N ILE A 66 -1.04 -10.81 26.20
CA ILE A 66 0.26 -10.81 26.89
C ILE A 66 0.18 -10.12 28.27
N GLY A 67 -1.02 -9.90 28.80
CA GLY A 67 -1.24 -9.32 30.12
C GLY A 67 -0.88 -7.84 30.23
N MET A 68 -0.82 -7.12 29.11
CA MET A 68 -0.52 -5.68 29.05
C MET A 68 -1.77 -4.86 28.72
N PRO A 69 -1.86 -3.60 29.17
CA PRO A 69 -2.93 -2.69 28.75
C PRO A 69 -2.69 -2.17 27.33
N ASN A 70 -3.75 -1.67 26.69
CA ASN A 70 -3.62 -0.90 25.45
C ASN A 70 -2.70 0.31 25.66
N TRP A 71 -1.90 0.62 24.64
CA TRP A 71 -0.98 1.76 24.69
C TRP A 71 -1.77 3.06 24.84
N ALA A 72 -1.30 3.96 25.71
CA ALA A 72 -1.84 5.30 25.86
C ALA A 72 -0.69 6.30 25.98
N GLY A 73 -0.64 7.25 25.07
CA GLY A 73 0.37 8.32 25.04
C GLY A 73 -0.22 9.63 24.51
N THR A 74 0.56 10.69 24.61
CA THR A 74 0.19 12.00 24.02
C THR A 74 0.19 11.94 22.49
N PRO A 75 -0.55 12.83 21.80
CA PRO A 75 -0.50 12.91 20.33
C PRO A 75 0.92 13.02 19.77
N GLU A 76 1.79 13.78 20.42
CA GLU A 76 3.18 14.00 20.02
C GLU A 76 4.02 12.72 20.15
N GLU A 77 3.90 12.02 21.28
CA GLU A 77 4.57 10.72 21.48
C GLU A 77 4.06 9.68 20.49
N ASN A 78 2.75 9.63 20.26
CA ASN A 78 2.15 8.72 19.29
C ASN A 78 2.65 9.02 17.88
N PHE A 79 2.73 10.29 17.48
CA PHE A 79 3.27 10.66 16.18
C PHE A 79 4.73 10.22 16.03
N GLN A 80 5.58 10.48 17.02
CA GLN A 80 6.98 10.07 17.00
C GLN A 80 7.14 8.54 16.95
N MET A 81 6.33 7.81 17.70
CA MET A 81 6.32 6.35 17.69
C MET A 81 5.91 5.79 16.32
N ILE A 82 4.83 6.30 15.72
CA ILE A 82 4.39 5.89 14.38
C ILE A 82 5.48 6.25 13.35
N GLN A 83 6.05 7.46 13.42
CA GLN A 83 7.13 7.88 12.53
C GLN A 83 8.34 6.95 12.61
N ALA A 84 8.74 6.57 13.82
CA ALA A 84 9.82 5.61 14.04
C ALA A 84 9.50 4.24 13.43
N ALA A 85 8.26 3.74 13.61
CA ALA A 85 7.81 2.49 13.03
C ALA A 85 7.85 2.52 11.49
N PHE A 86 7.34 3.57 10.85
CA PHE A 86 7.42 3.73 9.38
C PHE A 86 8.87 3.88 8.89
N SER A 87 9.73 4.55 9.66
CA SER A 87 11.16 4.73 9.32
C SER A 87 11.91 3.40 9.34
N LEU A 88 11.63 2.52 10.31
CA LEU A 88 12.25 1.19 10.43
C LEU A 88 12.06 0.34 9.16
N ILE A 89 10.90 0.44 8.52
CA ILE A 89 10.55 -0.29 7.30
C ILE A 89 10.94 0.48 6.02
N GLY A 90 11.47 1.71 6.14
CA GLY A 90 11.92 2.49 5.00
C GLY A 90 10.83 3.25 4.25
N LEU A 91 9.68 3.50 4.89
CA LEU A 91 8.65 4.43 4.41
C LEU A 91 8.62 5.77 5.17
N GLY A 92 9.35 5.88 6.27
CA GLY A 92 9.57 7.13 6.99
C GLY A 92 10.84 7.87 6.55
N PRO A 93 11.15 9.02 7.16
CA PRO A 93 10.41 9.66 8.25
C PRO A 93 9.25 10.54 7.79
N SER A 94 9.06 10.71 6.48
CA SER A 94 8.07 11.65 5.93
C SER A 94 6.65 11.05 5.96
N ILE A 95 6.02 11.16 7.13
CA ILE A 95 4.62 10.79 7.36
C ILE A 95 3.79 12.01 7.73
N GLY A 96 2.50 11.97 7.41
CA GLY A 96 1.51 12.94 7.83
C GLY A 96 0.33 12.23 8.50
N ILE A 97 -0.27 12.88 9.48
CA ILE A 97 -1.48 12.40 10.14
C ILE A 97 -2.54 13.49 10.04
N THR A 98 -3.75 13.12 9.63
CA THR A 98 -4.91 14.01 9.63
C THR A 98 -6.10 13.31 10.25
N GLU A 99 -7.05 14.09 10.76
CA GLU A 99 -8.34 13.58 11.20
C GLU A 99 -9.21 13.15 10.01
N LEU A 100 -9.98 12.07 10.21
CA LEU A 100 -11.01 11.55 9.30
C LEU A 100 -12.39 12.04 9.78
N ASP A 101 -12.68 13.30 9.48
CA ASP A 101 -13.95 13.99 9.74
C ASP A 101 -15.00 13.78 8.62
N ASP A 102 -16.18 14.38 8.75
CA ASP A 102 -17.27 14.29 7.77
C ASP A 102 -16.91 14.81 6.37
N LYS A 103 -15.93 15.71 6.27
CA LYS A 103 -15.47 16.24 4.99
C LYS A 103 -14.47 15.29 4.34
N SER A 104 -13.49 14.85 5.10
CA SER A 104 -12.41 13.98 4.64
C SER A 104 -12.88 12.55 4.37
N ARG A 105 -13.92 12.07 5.06
CA ARG A 105 -14.61 10.81 4.72
C ARG A 105 -15.12 10.78 3.28
N ARG A 106 -15.40 11.93 2.66
CA ARG A 106 -15.83 12.00 1.25
C ARG A 106 -14.72 11.69 0.25
N PHE A 107 -13.46 11.59 0.69
CA PHE A 107 -12.35 11.11 -0.15
C PHE A 107 -12.25 9.58 -0.13
N VAL A 108 -13.04 8.89 0.70
CA VAL A 108 -13.17 7.43 0.67
C VAL A 108 -14.22 7.07 -0.37
N TRP A 109 -13.94 6.05 -1.18
CA TRP A 109 -14.85 5.62 -2.23
C TRP A 109 -16.08 4.93 -1.65
N GLU A 110 -17.19 4.92 -2.40
CA GLU A 110 -18.37 4.14 -2.02
C GLU A 110 -18.13 2.65 -2.25
N TYR A 111 -17.44 2.29 -3.33
CA TYR A 111 -17.06 0.91 -3.67
C TYR A 111 -15.57 0.81 -4.00
N ASN A 112 -14.92 -0.28 -3.59
CA ASN A 112 -13.53 -0.57 -3.99
C ASN A 112 -13.46 -1.34 -5.33
N ASN A 113 -12.25 -1.62 -5.84
CA ASN A 113 -12.05 -2.34 -7.12
C ASN A 113 -12.55 -3.78 -7.14
N TYR A 114 -12.87 -4.35 -5.98
CA TYR A 114 -13.46 -5.67 -5.86
C TYR A 114 -15.00 -5.61 -5.84
N GLY A 115 -15.59 -4.43 -6.01
CA GLY A 115 -17.04 -4.22 -5.96
C GLY A 115 -17.62 -4.30 -4.55
N GLN A 116 -16.80 -4.21 -3.51
CA GLN A 116 -17.28 -4.22 -2.12
C GLN A 116 -17.73 -2.82 -1.71
N HIS A 117 -18.94 -2.72 -1.16
CA HIS A 117 -19.47 -1.48 -0.60
C HIS A 117 -18.75 -1.15 0.71
N ILE A 118 -18.25 0.09 0.82
CA ILE A 118 -17.51 0.59 1.99
C ILE A 118 -18.47 1.26 2.95
N ILE A 119 -18.58 0.73 4.16
CA ILE A 119 -19.55 1.16 5.18
C ILE A 119 -18.79 1.62 6.42
N PHE A 120 -19.01 2.86 6.84
CA PHE A 120 -18.64 3.32 8.18
C PHE A 120 -19.74 2.91 9.15
N ASP A 121 -19.40 2.12 10.16
CA ASP A 121 -20.35 1.48 11.07
C ASP A 121 -20.03 1.84 12.53
N ASP A 122 -21.02 2.43 13.22
CA ASP A 122 -20.91 2.88 14.61
C ASP A 122 -20.97 1.72 15.62
N ASN A 123 -21.45 0.54 15.21
CA ASN A 123 -21.76 -0.57 16.11
C ASN A 123 -20.62 -1.59 16.26
N ILE A 124 -19.47 -1.31 15.65
CA ILE A 124 -18.38 -2.26 15.53
C ILE A 124 -17.08 -1.65 16.07
N THR A 125 -16.20 -2.49 16.58
CA THR A 125 -14.89 -2.08 17.09
C THR A 125 -13.74 -2.54 16.20
N GLU A 126 -13.97 -3.52 15.34
CA GLU A 126 -13.00 -4.07 14.40
C GLU A 126 -13.59 -4.13 12.99
N THR A 127 -12.74 -3.85 11.99
CA THR A 127 -13.09 -3.97 10.58
C THR A 127 -13.36 -5.42 10.21
N TYR A 128 -14.37 -5.67 9.37
CA TYR A 128 -14.60 -6.98 8.77
C TYR A 128 -15.16 -6.85 7.35
N ARG A 129 -15.17 -7.98 6.63
CA ARG A 129 -15.68 -8.09 5.25
C ARG A 129 -16.83 -9.09 5.21
N THR A 130 -17.81 -8.86 4.34
CA THR A 130 -18.86 -9.85 4.03
C THR A 130 -18.82 -10.21 2.55
N ALA A 131 -19.23 -11.44 2.22
CA ALA A 131 -19.19 -11.95 0.85
C ALA A 131 -20.51 -11.73 0.09
N ASN A 132 -21.64 -11.66 0.80
CA ASN A 132 -22.96 -11.51 0.19
C ASN A 132 -23.94 -10.75 1.11
N PRO A 133 -24.27 -9.47 0.82
CA PRO A 133 -23.68 -8.65 -0.24
C PRO A 133 -22.18 -8.40 0.00
N PRO A 134 -21.36 -8.11 -1.03
CA PRO A 134 -19.94 -7.81 -0.82
C PRO A 134 -19.77 -6.47 -0.11
N THR A 135 -19.32 -6.47 1.14
CA THR A 135 -19.09 -5.23 1.92
C THR A 135 -17.77 -5.26 2.69
N ILE A 136 -17.28 -4.07 3.03
CA ILE A 136 -16.26 -3.83 4.06
C ILE A 136 -16.83 -2.86 5.08
N HIS A 137 -16.85 -3.25 6.35
CA HIS A 137 -17.32 -2.43 7.46
C HIS A 137 -16.12 -1.89 8.22
N ILE A 138 -16.06 -0.56 8.41
CA ILE A 138 -14.99 0.16 9.10
C ILE A 138 -15.62 0.84 10.32
N PRO A 139 -15.07 0.66 11.54
CA PRO A 139 -15.57 1.38 12.70
C PRO A 139 -15.54 2.89 12.49
N SER A 140 -16.64 3.59 12.71
CA SER A 140 -16.67 5.07 12.64
C SER A 140 -15.73 5.74 13.65
N SER A 141 -15.30 4.99 14.68
CA SER A 141 -14.27 5.39 15.65
C SER A 141 -12.86 5.49 15.04
N HIS A 142 -12.64 5.03 13.80
CA HIS A 142 -11.42 5.30 13.05
C HIS A 142 -11.31 6.79 12.74
N ARG A 143 -10.57 7.49 13.59
CA ARG A 143 -10.50 8.96 13.59
C ARG A 143 -9.34 9.53 12.78
N TYR A 144 -8.33 8.73 12.44
CA TYR A 144 -7.09 9.26 11.85
C TYR A 144 -6.71 8.54 10.57
N VAL A 145 -6.21 9.33 9.61
CA VAL A 145 -5.53 8.84 8.41
C VAL A 145 -4.04 9.07 8.58
N ILE A 146 -3.26 8.01 8.40
CA ILE A 146 -1.80 8.07 8.34
C ILE A 146 -1.40 8.00 6.87
N ALA A 147 -0.85 9.10 6.36
CA ALA A 147 -0.30 9.18 5.02
C ALA A 147 1.22 9.05 5.08
N THR A 148 1.80 8.22 4.21
CA THR A 148 3.25 8.04 4.09
C THR A 148 3.66 8.18 2.64
N HIS A 149 4.95 8.39 2.41
CA HIS A 149 5.52 8.46 1.08
C HIS A 149 6.42 7.25 0.84
N ASN A 150 6.37 6.72 -0.38
CA ASN A 150 7.36 5.76 -0.84
C ASN A 150 8.27 6.45 -1.86
N MET A 151 9.52 6.65 -1.49
CA MET A 151 10.47 7.33 -2.36
C MET A 151 10.77 6.47 -3.60
N GLY A 152 10.45 7.04 -4.77
CA GLY A 152 10.78 6.46 -6.07
C GLY A 152 12.27 6.58 -6.40
N ALA A 153 12.69 5.89 -7.45
CA ALA A 153 14.00 6.03 -8.05
C ALA A 153 13.94 7.03 -9.20
N ASP A 154 13.96 8.33 -8.90
CA ASP A 154 13.76 9.42 -9.87
C ASP A 154 14.60 9.29 -11.14
N GLU A 155 15.88 8.93 -10.99
CA GLU A 155 16.78 8.77 -12.13
C GLU A 155 16.33 7.64 -13.07
N ILE A 156 15.80 6.55 -12.52
CA ILE A 156 15.28 5.42 -13.30
C ILE A 156 13.93 5.81 -13.92
N LEU A 157 13.05 6.48 -13.15
CA LEU A 157 11.73 6.91 -13.62
C LEU A 157 11.81 7.90 -14.80
N ARG A 158 12.83 8.77 -14.83
CA ARG A 158 13.08 9.68 -15.96
C ARG A 158 13.32 8.98 -17.29
N ARG A 159 13.60 7.67 -17.26
CA ARG A 159 13.78 6.84 -18.46
C ARG A 159 12.48 6.20 -18.92
N ALA A 160 11.34 6.49 -18.27
CA ALA A 160 10.04 6.07 -18.77
C ALA A 160 9.78 6.64 -20.19
N PRO A 161 9.08 5.88 -21.05
CA PRO A 161 8.43 4.61 -20.79
C PRO A 161 9.30 3.37 -21.15
N SER A 162 10.64 3.48 -21.11
CA SER A 162 11.54 2.34 -21.38
C SER A 162 11.37 1.18 -20.38
N THR A 163 11.90 0.01 -20.74
CA THR A 163 11.86 -1.22 -19.93
C THR A 163 12.29 -1.02 -18.47
N ILE A 164 13.30 -0.18 -18.21
CA ILE A 164 13.78 0.10 -16.85
C ILE A 164 12.93 1.14 -16.12
N GLY A 165 12.27 2.07 -16.82
CA GLY A 165 11.41 3.06 -16.20
C GLY A 165 10.27 2.42 -15.40
N ALA A 166 9.63 1.40 -15.98
CA ALA A 166 8.54 0.64 -15.35
C ALA A 166 8.94 -0.05 -14.04
N CYS A 167 10.24 -0.38 -13.87
CA CYS A 167 10.73 -1.01 -12.65
C CYS A 167 10.53 -0.12 -11.41
N THR A 168 10.58 1.20 -11.56
CA THR A 168 10.43 2.14 -10.43
C THR A 168 9.04 2.04 -9.80
N GLU A 169 8.01 1.87 -10.62
CA GLU A 169 6.65 1.68 -10.13
C GLU A 169 6.51 0.31 -9.43
N SER A 170 6.99 -0.77 -10.06
CA SER A 170 6.81 -2.12 -9.51
C SER A 170 7.43 -2.29 -8.13
N ILE A 171 8.67 -1.81 -7.92
CA ILE A 171 9.31 -1.90 -6.60
C ILE A 171 8.59 -1.02 -5.56
N SER A 172 7.94 0.06 -6.00
CA SER A 172 7.20 0.93 -5.08
C SER A 172 6.01 0.19 -4.45
N TYR A 173 5.20 -0.51 -5.25
CA TYR A 173 4.10 -1.33 -4.74
C TYR A 173 4.58 -2.45 -3.82
N ALA A 174 5.70 -3.10 -4.15
CA ALA A 174 6.25 -4.14 -3.30
C ALA A 174 6.65 -3.62 -1.91
N ARG A 175 7.35 -2.47 -1.84
CA ARG A 175 7.73 -1.84 -0.56
C ARG A 175 6.52 -1.47 0.29
N VAL A 176 5.52 -0.84 -0.32
CA VAL A 176 4.28 -0.47 0.40
C VAL A 176 3.57 -1.70 0.91
N ALA A 177 3.55 -2.79 0.14
CA ALA A 177 2.86 -3.98 0.54
C ALA A 177 3.56 -4.77 1.67
N TYR A 178 4.89 -4.69 1.81
CA TYR A 178 5.56 -5.14 3.03
C TYR A 178 5.29 -4.21 4.22
N ALA A 179 5.32 -2.90 3.97
CA ALA A 179 5.13 -1.91 5.02
C ALA A 179 3.74 -1.95 5.64
N LYS A 180 2.71 -2.13 4.82
CA LYS A 180 1.32 -2.22 5.30
C LYS A 180 1.19 -3.36 6.32
N SER A 181 1.70 -4.55 6.01
CA SER A 181 1.60 -5.70 6.90
C SER A 181 2.28 -5.43 8.24
N PHE A 182 3.48 -4.85 8.20
CA PHE A 182 4.21 -4.50 9.41
C PHE A 182 3.44 -3.47 10.26
N VAL A 183 3.02 -2.35 9.65
CA VAL A 183 2.37 -1.24 10.35
C VAL A 183 1.03 -1.67 10.94
N GLU A 184 0.25 -2.48 10.21
CA GLU A 184 -1.00 -3.01 10.73
C GLU A 184 -0.79 -3.92 11.94
N GLN A 185 0.23 -4.80 11.91
CA GLN A 185 0.57 -5.61 13.07
C GLN A 185 1.13 -4.77 14.23
N PHE A 186 1.87 -3.71 13.95
CA PHE A 186 2.35 -2.78 14.97
C PHE A 186 1.18 -2.08 15.69
N ILE A 187 0.24 -1.52 14.92
CA ILE A 187 -0.95 -0.86 15.47
C ILE A 187 -1.84 -1.87 16.22
N ARG A 188 -1.97 -3.11 15.71
CA ARG A 188 -2.63 -4.21 16.43
C ARG A 188 -1.97 -4.50 17.78
N GLY A 189 -0.65 -4.55 17.82
CA GLY A 189 0.14 -4.78 19.03
C GLY A 189 0.03 -3.66 20.06
N LEU A 190 -0.35 -2.45 19.64
CA LEU A 190 -0.67 -1.33 20.54
C LEU A 190 -2.10 -1.41 21.12
N GLY A 191 -2.93 -2.33 20.62
CA GLY A 191 -4.33 -2.47 21.03
C GLY A 191 -5.35 -1.79 20.12
N TYR A 192 -4.92 -1.30 18.96
CA TYR A 192 -5.76 -0.54 18.03
C TYR A 192 -6.03 -1.31 16.73
N ASN A 193 -6.87 -0.73 15.88
CA ASN A 193 -7.20 -1.26 14.56
C ASN A 193 -6.84 -0.21 13.50
N VAL A 194 -6.52 -0.70 12.30
CA VAL A 194 -6.22 0.12 11.14
C VAL A 194 -6.74 -0.59 9.89
N VAL A 195 -7.08 0.18 8.88
CA VAL A 195 -7.49 -0.33 7.57
C VAL A 195 -6.56 0.25 6.52
N TYR A 196 -6.05 -0.60 5.64
CA TYR A 196 -5.19 -0.17 4.54
C TYR A 196 -5.97 0.62 3.47
N GLY A 197 -5.52 1.85 3.20
CA GLY A 197 -6.23 2.80 2.34
C GLY A 197 -6.34 2.40 0.87
N HIS A 198 -5.40 1.60 0.31
CA HIS A 198 -5.50 1.17 -1.09
C HIS A 198 -6.73 0.29 -1.35
N SER A 199 -7.22 -0.41 -0.32
CA SER A 199 -8.43 -1.22 -0.36
C SER A 199 -9.71 -0.38 -0.32
N LEU A 200 -9.59 0.95 -0.17
CA LEU A 200 -10.66 1.94 -0.03
C LEU A 200 -10.74 2.95 -1.19
N GLN A 201 -10.01 2.68 -2.27
CA GLN A 201 -9.94 3.52 -3.48
C GLN A 201 -10.08 2.67 -4.74
N ALA A 202 -10.39 3.28 -5.89
CA ALA A 202 -10.43 2.54 -7.17
C ALA A 202 -9.05 2.34 -7.84
N ALA A 203 -8.04 1.95 -7.08
CA ALA A 203 -6.74 1.53 -7.62
C ALA A 203 -6.69 0.01 -7.92
N PRO A 204 -6.51 -0.42 -9.18
CA PRO A 204 -6.52 -1.83 -9.59
C PRO A 204 -5.52 -2.73 -8.84
#